data_AF-A0A1W1V0U5-F1
#
_entry.id   AF-A0A1W1V0U5-F1
#
_cell.length_a   1.000
_cell.length_b   1.000
_cell.length_c   1.000
_cell.angle_alpha   90.00
_cell.angle_beta   90.00
_cell.angle_gamma   90.00
#
_symmetry.space_group_name_H-M   'P 1'
#
loop_
_entity.id
_entity.type
_entity.pdbx_description
1 polymer ?
#
loop_
_entity_poly.entity_id
_entity_poly.type
_entity_poly.pdbx_seq_one_letter_code
_entity_poly.pdbx_strand_id
1 'polypeptide(L)' 'MSRKSNPVNVKKLSKKYNLDVTKVIQSWKDNITDTEISEALHIDLLKLMQIRQEIEDTHNREREKRKRNY' A
#
# COMPACT_ATOMS: atom_id res chain seq x y z
N MET A 1 15.15 16.31 2.48
CA MET A 1 14.78 15.11 1.70
C MET A 1 13.37 15.30 1.15
N SER A 2 13.23 15.37 -0.18
CA SER A 2 11.94 15.60 -0.85
C SER A 2 10.98 14.45 -0.53
N ARG A 3 9.91 14.72 0.22
CA ARG A 3 8.79 13.79 0.41
C ARG A 3 8.13 13.64 -0.96
N LYS A 4 8.56 12.64 -1.74
CA LYS A 4 7.85 12.22 -2.95
C LYS A 4 6.37 12.07 -2.56
N SER A 5 5.52 12.91 -3.14
CA SER A 5 4.06 12.83 -2.99
C SER A 5 3.66 11.39 -3.26
N ASN A 6 3.27 10.67 -2.21
CA ASN A 6 2.86 9.29 -2.35
C ASN A 6 1.44 9.35 -2.91
N PRO A 7 1.21 8.94 -4.17
CA PRO A 7 -0.11 9.04 -4.79
C PRO A 7 -1.15 8.16 -4.09
N VAL A 8 -0.68 7.21 -3.29
CA VAL A 8 -1.50 6.30 -2.50
C VAL A 8 -2.16 7.05 -1.36
N ASN A 9 -3.50 7.06 -1.38
CA ASN A 9 -4.29 7.58 -0.27
C ASN A 9 -4.41 6.53 0.84
N VAL A 10 -3.38 6.46 1.70
CA VAL A 10 -3.30 5.50 2.82
C VAL A 10 -4.52 5.61 3.74
N LYS A 11 -5.01 6.84 4.02
CA LYS A 11 -6.21 7.05 4.85
C LYS A 11 -7.45 6.37 4.28
N LYS A 12 -7.59 6.36 2.95
CA LYS A 12 -8.71 5.69 2.26
C LYS A 12 -8.60 4.17 2.39
N LEU A 13 -7.40 3.62 2.20
CA LEU A 13 -7.15 2.18 2.37
C LEU A 13 -7.38 1.73 3.81
N SER A 14 -6.90 2.50 4.79
CA SER A 14 -7.13 2.20 6.21
C SER A 14 -8.60 2.13 6.57
N LYS A 15 -9.44 3.03 6.02
CA LYS A 15 -10.89 2.98 6.22
C LYS A 15 -11.53 1.79 5.50
N LYS A 16 -11.09 1.47 4.27
CA LYS A 16 -11.66 0.37 3.48
C LYS A 16 -11.42 -0.98 4.11
N TYR A 17 -10.19 -1.23 4.57
CA TYR A 17 -9.78 -2.52 5.12
C TYR A 17 -9.89 -2.59 6.65
N ASN A 18 -10.26 -1.48 7.30
CA ASN A 18 -10.32 -1.30 8.74
C ASN A 18 -9.01 -1.73 9.44
N LEU A 19 -7.87 -1.29 8.89
CA LEU A 19 -6.55 -1.66 9.41
C LEU A 19 -5.53 -0.54 9.21
N ASP A 20 -4.44 -0.60 9.99
CA ASP A 20 -3.36 0.39 9.89
C ASP A 20 -2.43 0.08 8.71
N VAL A 21 -2.85 0.53 7.53
CA VAL A 21 -2.10 0.38 6.27
C VAL A 21 -0.74 1.08 6.34
N THR A 22 -0.57 2.09 7.21
CA THR A 22 0.72 2.76 7.39
C THR A 22 1.75 1.80 7.98
N LYS A 23 1.35 1.01 8.99
CA LYS A 23 2.20 -0.03 9.58
C LYS A 23 2.53 -1.12 8.57
N VAL A 24 1.54 -1.59 7.81
CA VAL A 24 1.74 -2.60 6.75
C VAL A 24 2.76 -2.11 5.72
N ILE A 25 2.61 -0.87 5.23
CA ILE A 25 3.57 -0.28 4.28
C ILE A 25 4.96 -0.15 4.90
N GLN A 26 5.06 0.18 6.18
CA GLN A 26 6.34 0.28 6.87
C GLN A 26 7.01 -1.10 6.98
N SER A 27 6.27 -2.14 7.39
CA SER A 27 6.75 -3.52 7.41
C SER A 27 7.27 -3.98 6.04
N TRP A 28 6.58 -3.65 4.95
CA TRP A 28 7.06 -3.94 3.60
C TRP A 28 8.36 -3.21 3.25
N LYS A 29 8.57 -1.98 3.73
CA LYS A 29 9.85 -1.27 3.55
C LYS A 29 10.98 -1.90 4.32
N ASP A 30 10.67 -2.53 5.44
CA ASP A 30 11.61 -3.24 6.29
C ASP A 30 11.86 -4.69 5.80
N ASN A 31 11.39 -5.03 4.59
CA ASN A 31 11.47 -6.35 3.94
C ASN A 31 10.76 -7.49 4.71
N ILE A 32 9.78 -7.16 5.54
CA ILE A 32 8.94 -8.16 6.22
C ILE A 32 7.94 -8.73 5.20
N THR A 33 7.77 -10.05 5.23
CA THR A 33 6.88 -10.78 4.31
C THR A 33 5.41 -10.63 4.69
N ASP A 34 4.51 -10.82 3.71
CA ASP A 34 3.06 -10.76 3.95
C ASP A 34 2.62 -11.77 5.03
N THR A 35 3.23 -12.95 5.08
CA THR A 35 2.93 -13.98 6.09
C THR A 35 3.33 -13.52 7.49
N GLU A 36 4.53 -12.97 7.66
CA GLU A 36 4.98 -12.43 8.96
C GLU A 36 4.12 -11.25 9.42
N ILE A 37 3.71 -10.37 8.49
CA ILE A 37 2.78 -9.27 8.80
C ILE A 37 1.41 -9.80 9.21
N SER A 38 0.91 -10.81 8.50
CA SER A 38 -0.35 -11.49 8.81
C SER A 38 -0.32 -12.09 10.21
N GLU A 39 0.74 -12.79 10.57
CA GLU A 39 0.94 -13.38 11.90
C GLU A 39 1.09 -12.32 12.98
N ALA A 40 1.94 -11.31 12.77
CA ALA A 40 2.23 -10.28 13.78
C ALA A 40 1.05 -9.35 14.04
N LEU A 41 0.22 -9.07 13.04
CA LEU A 41 -0.91 -8.13 13.14
C LEU A 41 -2.28 -8.82 13.17
N HIS A 42 -2.31 -10.16 13.09
CA HIS A 42 -3.55 -10.96 12.94
C HIS A 42 -4.44 -10.45 11.79
N ILE A 43 -3.81 -10.16 10.65
CA ILE A 43 -4.48 -9.68 9.43
C ILE A 43 -4.54 -10.82 8.43
N ASP A 44 -5.68 -11.01 7.78
CA ASP A 44 -5.83 -11.96 6.69
C ASP A 44 -4.84 -11.66 5.54
N LEU A 45 -4.05 -12.66 5.15
CA LEU A 45 -3.09 -12.60 4.04
C LEU A 45 -3.75 -12.09 2.75
N LEU A 46 -5.01 -12.48 2.49
CA LEU A 46 -5.76 -12.02 1.32
C LEU A 46 -5.95 -10.49 1.34
N LYS A 47 -6.18 -9.89 2.52
CA LYS A 47 -6.31 -8.44 2.65
C LYS A 47 -4.97 -7.74 2.37
N LEU A 48 -3.86 -8.31 2.83
CA LEU A 48 -2.52 -7.77 2.55
C LEU A 48 -2.23 -7.77 1.05
N MET A 49 -2.54 -8.87 0.35
CA MET A 49 -2.40 -8.97 -1.11
C MET A 49 -3.27 -7.93 -1.84
N GLN A 50 -4.53 -7.76 -1.41
CA GLN A 50 -5.43 -6.76 -1.99
C GLN A 50 -4.92 -5.33 -1.81
N ILE A 51 -4.41 -4.99 -0.62
CA ILE A 51 -3.81 -3.68 -0.36
C ILE A 51 -2.60 -3.45 -1.25
N ARG A 52 -1.73 -4.45 -1.39
CA ARG A 52 -0.53 -4.37 -2.23
C ARG A 52 -0.89 -4.11 -3.68
N GLN A 53 -1.89 -4.83 -4.21
CA GLN A 53 -2.39 -4.63 -5.57
C GLN A 53 -2.97 -3.22 -5.76
N GLU A 54 -3.80 -2.72 -4.83
CA GLU A 54 -4.39 -1.38 -4.96
C GLU A 54 -3.34 -0.26 -4.93
N ILE A 55 -2.29 -0.44 -4.13
CA ILE A 55 -1.14 0.46 -4.10
C ILE A 55 -0.45 0.47 -5.46
N GLU A 56 -0.15 -0.70 -6.01
CA GLU A 56 0.51 -0.84 -7.30
C GLU A 56 -0.33 -0.26 -8.44
N ASP A 57 -1.62 -0.57 -8.49
CA ASP A 57 -2.58 -0.02 -9.44
C ASP A 57 -2.64 1.50 -9.37
N THR A 58 -2.63 2.07 -8.15
CA THR A 58 -2.63 3.52 -7.96
C THR A 58 -1.35 4.14 -8.51
N HIS A 59 -0.19 3.54 -8.26
CA HIS A 59 1.07 3.99 -8.84
C HIS A 59 1.09 3.84 -10.37
N ASN A 60 0.58 2.74 -10.91
CA ASN A 60 0.46 2.51 -12.36
C ASN A 60 -0.40 3.57 -13.03
N ARG A 61 -1.60 3.82 -12.50
CA ARG A 61 -2.51 4.86 -13.03
C ARG A 61 -1.87 6.24 -13.01
N GLU A 62 -1.16 6.60 -11.95
CA GLU A 62 -0.48 7.89 -11.88
C GLU A 62 0.71 7.99 -12.84
N ARG A 63 1.45 6.89 -13.06
CA ARG A 63 2.46 6.82 -14.11
C ARG A 63 1.85 7.01 -15.50
N GLU A 64 0.73 6.36 -15.79
CA GLU A 64 0.03 6.49 -17.07
C GLU A 64 -0.51 7.90 -17.29
N LYS A 65 -1.12 8.53 -16.28
CA LYS A 65 -1.57 9.93 -16.36
C LYS A 65 -0.42 10.88 -16.67
N ARG A 66 0.75 10.67 -16.06
CA ARG A 66 1.94 11.48 -16.36
C ARG A 66 2.43 11.28 -17.79
N LYS A 67 2.37 10.05 -18.30
CA LYS A 67 2.73 9.75 -19.70
C LYS A 67 1.73 10.34 -20.70
N ARG A 68 0.44 10.39 -20.37
CA ARG A 68 -0.63 10.85 -21.26
C ARG A 68 -0.79 12.38 -21.27
N ASN A 69 -0.29 13.07 -20.23
CA ASN A 69 -0.26 14.53 -20.13
C ASN A 69 1.06 15.14 -20.69
N TYR A 70 1.87 14.37 -21.42
CA TYR A 70 3.05 14.81 -22.16
C TYR A 70 2.82 14.54 -23.64
#